data_AF-A0A7S3Y3H6-F1
#
_entry.id   AF-A0A7S3Y3H6-F1
#
_cell.length_a   1.000
_cell.length_b   1.000
_cell.length_c   1.000
_cell.angle_alpha   90.00
_cell.angle_beta   90.00
_cell.angle_gamma   90.00
#
_symmetry.space_group_name_H-M   'P 1'
#
loop_
_entity.id
_entity.type
_entity.pdbx_description
1 polymer ?
#
loop_
_entity_poly.entity_id
_entity_poly.type
_entity_poly.pdbx_seq_one_letter_code
_entity_poly.pdbx_strand_id
1 'polypeptide(L)'
;LILICGKVKMDARRTLGWLSLTLLCLLSQCLGFSVPQDGFSTGTVVVAGANGRVGRFVVQELLTRPNATVSVTAAVRDPSKAKNIFTEILSPGQLERVKIKKCDLGNQKELAAACEGADAAIWCASGFSDQSSPINRALALFKVAFTPKESLDIAAIRNLGAIFAGKENGLCPGAPQVVLCSSAGVTRPDWPEDKKLKYPGAADIPIVRLNPLGILGVKAQGEEALRRTGAAYAVVRPCGLNDQHPAGRPVLSQGDMAVGRTSRRDAASLLAAMLFEPGAAGKTFEAIAVAGLPKPRSYADQLGRLLPDGEAVPEAALLATYALLQQLVPGETLAPEQLAMGQTYEQLDRGEQGRLGARGAE
;
A
#
# COMPACT_ATOMS: atom_id res chain seq x y z
N LEU A 1 30.25 -11.01 -50.56
CA LEU A 1 29.84 -11.42 -51.92
C LEU A 1 28.75 -10.46 -52.39
N ILE A 2 28.83 -10.07 -53.65
CA ILE A 2 28.22 -8.92 -54.32
C ILE A 2 26.75 -9.19 -54.75
N LEU A 3 25.90 -8.13 -54.70
CA LEU A 3 24.64 -7.86 -55.43
C LEU A 3 23.45 -8.83 -55.18
N ILE A 4 22.16 -8.44 -55.28
CA ILE A 4 21.49 -7.64 -56.31
C ILE A 4 20.28 -6.88 -55.71
N CYS A 5 20.14 -5.63 -56.18
CA CYS A 5 19.01 -4.72 -56.01
C CYS A 5 17.81 -5.18 -56.86
N GLY A 6 16.63 -5.31 -56.25
CA GLY A 6 15.35 -5.51 -56.94
C GLY A 6 14.35 -4.43 -56.54
N LYS A 7 14.21 -3.38 -57.36
CA LYS A 7 13.11 -2.42 -57.27
C LYS A 7 11.83 -3.10 -57.77
N VAL A 8 10.83 -3.24 -56.91
CA VAL A 8 9.42 -3.32 -57.33
C VAL A 8 8.70 -2.13 -56.72
N LYS A 9 8.35 -1.16 -57.57
CA LYS A 9 7.35 -0.14 -57.26
C LYS A 9 6.00 -0.71 -57.68
N MET A 10 5.11 -0.97 -56.73
CA MET A 10 3.68 -1.01 -57.00
C MET A 10 2.95 -0.28 -55.87
N ASP A 11 2.29 0.79 -56.27
CA ASP A 11 1.37 1.61 -55.51
C ASP A 11 0.00 0.92 -55.50
N ALA A 12 -0.55 0.63 -54.33
CA ALA A 12 -1.98 0.38 -54.17
C ALA A 12 -2.36 0.41 -52.68
N ARG A 13 -2.88 1.57 -52.26
CA ARG A 13 -3.93 1.63 -51.22
C ARG A 13 -4.96 0.53 -51.53
N ARG A 14 -5.37 -0.23 -50.50
CA ARG A 14 -6.29 -1.38 -50.47
C ARG A 14 -5.60 -2.76 -50.47
N THR A 15 -5.13 -3.18 -49.30
CA THR A 15 -5.12 -4.59 -48.79
C THR A 15 -4.34 -4.66 -47.47
N LEU A 16 -4.71 -3.84 -46.49
CA LEU A 16 -4.28 -4.03 -45.10
C LEU A 16 -5.51 -3.99 -44.18
N GLY A 17 -6.42 -4.91 -44.45
CA GLY A 17 -7.46 -5.29 -43.53
C GLY A 17 -7.56 -6.80 -43.65
N TRP A 18 -7.44 -7.50 -42.52
CA TRP A 18 -7.71 -8.94 -42.37
C TRP A 18 -6.52 -9.92 -42.50
N LEU A 19 -5.34 -9.52 -42.04
CA LEU A 19 -4.44 -10.46 -41.34
C LEU A 19 -4.61 -10.18 -39.83
N SER A 20 -5.80 -10.50 -39.32
CA SER A 20 -6.04 -11.65 -38.44
C SER A 20 -5.56 -11.38 -37.01
N LEU A 21 -6.46 -10.80 -36.21
CA LEU A 21 -6.41 -10.82 -34.74
C LEU A 21 -6.11 -12.21 -34.18
N THR A 22 -6.47 -13.25 -34.93
CA THR A 22 -6.21 -14.66 -34.63
C THR A 22 -4.72 -15.00 -34.55
N LEU A 23 -3.87 -14.42 -35.43
CA LEU A 23 -2.42 -14.63 -35.39
C LEU A 23 -1.77 -13.95 -34.17
N LEU A 24 -2.34 -12.82 -33.73
CA LEU A 24 -1.91 -12.11 -32.51
C LEU A 24 -2.31 -12.87 -31.23
N CYS A 25 -3.51 -13.48 -31.21
CA CYS A 25 -3.96 -14.34 -30.10
C CYS A 25 -3.15 -15.63 -29.96
N LEU A 26 -2.74 -16.25 -31.07
CA LEU A 26 -1.93 -17.47 -31.06
C LEU A 26 -0.48 -17.21 -30.56
N LEU A 27 0.06 -16.02 -30.80
CA LEU A 27 1.36 -15.59 -30.26
C LEU A 27 1.32 -15.27 -28.75
N SER A 28 0.19 -14.79 -28.22
CA SER A 28 -0.01 -14.56 -26.78
C SER A 28 -0.07 -15.87 -25.97
N GLN A 29 -0.62 -16.94 -26.53
CA GLN A 29 -0.68 -18.26 -25.87
C GLN A 29 0.69 -18.95 -25.74
N CYS A 30 1.67 -18.64 -26.59
CA CYS A 30 2.99 -19.26 -26.54
C CYS A 30 3.98 -18.56 -25.58
N LEU A 31 3.63 -17.38 -25.05
CA LEU A 31 4.53 -16.56 -24.21
C LEU A 31 3.97 -16.24 -22.81
N GLY A 32 2.77 -16.72 -22.45
CA GLY A 32 2.20 -16.48 -21.12
C GLY A 32 1.89 -15.01 -20.79
N PHE A 33 2.02 -14.10 -21.77
CA PHE A 33 1.64 -12.71 -21.60
C PHE A 33 0.18 -12.52 -22.01
N SER A 34 -0.71 -12.48 -21.01
CA SER A 34 -2.03 -11.90 -21.19
C SER A 34 -1.88 -10.40 -21.40
N VAL A 35 -2.15 -9.91 -22.60
CA VAL A 35 -2.48 -8.50 -22.80
C VAL A 35 -3.78 -8.25 -22.00
N PRO A 36 -3.82 -7.28 -21.06
CA PRO A 36 -5.08 -6.94 -20.40
C PRO A 36 -6.10 -6.61 -21.49
N GLN A 37 -7.22 -7.32 -21.49
CA GLN A 37 -8.37 -6.93 -22.30
C GLN A 37 -8.72 -5.49 -21.89
N ASP A 38 -8.74 -4.56 -22.83
CA ASP A 38 -9.25 -3.20 -22.67
C ASP A 38 -10.78 -3.24 -22.44
N GLY A 39 -11.19 -3.88 -21.35
CA GLY A 39 -12.55 -4.00 -20.88
C GLY A 39 -12.76 -3.03 -19.73
N PHE A 40 -13.79 -2.21 -19.84
CA PHE A 40 -14.19 -1.32 -18.76
C PHE A 40 -14.81 -2.14 -17.62
N SER A 41 -14.09 -2.31 -16.51
CA SER A 41 -14.56 -3.11 -15.38
C SER A 41 -15.53 -2.33 -14.49
N THR A 42 -16.51 -3.00 -13.89
CA THR A 42 -17.38 -2.40 -12.87
C THR A 42 -17.36 -3.27 -11.62
N GLY A 43 -17.27 -2.66 -10.44
CA GLY A 43 -17.26 -3.42 -9.19
C GLY A 43 -17.36 -2.55 -7.95
N THR A 44 -17.52 -3.19 -6.80
CA THR A 44 -17.64 -2.56 -5.49
C THR A 44 -16.43 -2.87 -4.63
N VAL A 45 -15.81 -1.82 -4.09
CA VAL A 45 -14.68 -1.94 -3.15
C VAL A 45 -15.10 -1.50 -1.76
N VAL A 46 -14.79 -2.32 -0.75
CA VAL A 46 -14.93 -1.93 0.66
C VAL A 46 -13.67 -1.21 1.11
N VAL A 47 -13.82 -0.04 1.72
CA VAL A 47 -12.68 0.67 2.33
C VAL A 47 -12.87 0.70 3.84
N ALA A 48 -12.09 -0.10 4.56
CA ALA A 48 -12.05 -0.06 6.02
C ALA A 48 -11.22 1.13 6.48
N GLY A 49 -11.80 2.00 7.32
CA GLY A 49 -11.15 3.26 7.70
C GLY A 49 -11.26 4.35 6.63
N ALA A 50 -12.34 4.33 5.82
CA ALA A 50 -12.56 5.24 4.69
C ALA A 50 -12.59 6.73 5.05
N ASN A 51 -12.94 7.09 6.29
CA ASN A 51 -12.93 8.47 6.77
C ASN A 51 -11.61 8.87 7.48
N GLY A 52 -10.59 8.01 7.40
CA GLY A 52 -9.26 8.24 7.96
C GLY A 52 -8.38 9.13 7.07
N ARG A 53 -7.16 9.39 7.54
CA ARG A 53 -6.22 10.29 6.85
C ARG A 53 -5.75 9.76 5.48
N VAL A 54 -5.60 8.45 5.34
CA VAL A 54 -5.28 7.78 4.05
C VAL A 54 -6.56 7.33 3.36
N GLY A 55 -7.47 6.69 4.09
CA GLY A 55 -8.69 6.08 3.53
C GLY A 55 -9.54 7.04 2.69
N ARG A 56 -9.67 8.31 3.09
CA ARG A 56 -10.47 9.28 2.31
C ARG A 56 -9.89 9.54 0.91
N PHE A 57 -8.57 9.51 0.78
CA PHE A 57 -7.89 9.63 -0.50
C PHE A 57 -8.01 8.32 -1.29
N VAL A 58 -8.04 7.16 -0.62
CA VAL A 58 -8.30 5.88 -1.30
C VAL A 58 -9.69 5.89 -1.94
N VAL A 59 -10.71 6.40 -1.25
CA VAL A 59 -12.06 6.57 -1.82
C VAL A 59 -12.01 7.44 -3.08
N GLN A 60 -11.33 8.59 -3.03
CA GLN A 60 -11.15 9.45 -4.20
C GLN A 60 -10.48 8.72 -5.38
N GLU A 61 -9.34 8.06 -5.12
CA GLU A 61 -8.53 7.38 -6.14
C GLU A 61 -9.24 6.17 -6.76
N LEU A 62 -10.18 5.54 -6.06
CA LEU A 62 -11.03 4.49 -6.62
C LEU A 62 -12.11 5.08 -7.54
N LEU A 63 -12.75 6.18 -7.12
CA LEU A 63 -13.84 6.79 -7.87
C LEU A 63 -13.39 7.50 -9.16
N THR A 64 -12.10 7.78 -9.32
CA THR A 64 -11.52 8.46 -10.48
C THR A 64 -10.74 7.52 -11.42
N ARG A 65 -10.87 6.20 -11.27
CA ARG A 65 -10.15 5.24 -12.12
C ARG A 65 -10.61 5.39 -13.59
N PRO A 66 -9.67 5.58 -14.55
CA PRO A 66 -10.02 5.89 -15.93
C PRO A 66 -10.65 4.71 -16.69
N ASN A 67 -10.35 3.48 -16.30
CA ASN A 67 -10.77 2.26 -17.00
C ASN A 67 -11.72 1.39 -16.17
N ALA A 68 -12.30 1.95 -15.10
CA ALA A 68 -13.19 1.21 -14.21
C ALA A 68 -14.26 2.11 -13.58
N THR A 69 -15.51 1.64 -13.54
CA THR A 69 -16.53 2.21 -12.67
C THR A 69 -16.50 1.50 -11.34
N VAL A 70 -15.89 2.15 -10.34
CA VAL A 70 -15.86 1.65 -8.97
C VAL A 70 -16.97 2.31 -8.15
N SER A 71 -17.72 1.49 -7.42
CA SER A 71 -18.55 1.91 -6.28
C SER A 71 -17.82 1.61 -4.99
N VAL A 72 -17.99 2.43 -3.95
CA VAL A 72 -17.28 2.27 -2.69
C VAL A 72 -18.26 2.04 -1.54
N THR A 73 -18.07 0.95 -0.81
CA THR A 73 -18.66 0.79 0.53
C THR A 73 -17.68 1.31 1.57
N ALA A 74 -17.96 2.49 2.13
CA ALA A 74 -17.15 3.12 3.14
C ALA A 74 -17.52 2.57 4.54
N ALA A 75 -16.72 1.61 5.03
CA ALA A 75 -16.88 1.01 6.36
C ALA A 75 -16.24 1.91 7.43
N VAL A 76 -17.09 2.55 8.24
CA VAL A 76 -16.68 3.59 9.21
C VAL A 76 -17.42 3.44 10.54
N ARG A 77 -16.76 3.81 11.63
CA ARG A 77 -17.41 3.86 12.96
C ARG A 77 -18.40 5.01 13.11
N ASP A 78 -18.10 6.15 12.48
CA ASP A 78 -18.87 7.38 12.53
C ASP A 78 -19.33 7.79 11.11
N PRO A 79 -20.58 7.47 10.75
CA PRO A 79 -21.17 7.84 9.46
C PRO A 79 -21.30 9.35 9.25
N SER A 80 -21.58 10.11 10.30
CA SER A 80 -21.76 11.57 10.20
C SER A 80 -20.43 12.24 9.85
N LYS A 81 -19.34 11.85 10.52
CA LYS A 81 -17.99 12.30 10.18
C LYS A 81 -17.62 11.94 8.73
N ALA A 82 -17.93 10.71 8.32
CA ALA A 82 -17.65 10.26 6.95
C ALA A 82 -18.43 11.10 5.92
N LYS A 83 -19.72 11.35 6.17
CA LYS A 83 -20.56 12.18 5.30
C LYS A 83 -19.98 13.59 5.15
N ASN A 84 -19.58 14.22 6.25
CA ASN A 84 -19.00 15.56 6.21
C ASN A 84 -17.72 15.60 5.37
N ILE A 85 -16.79 14.66 5.59
CA ILE A 85 -15.54 14.56 4.83
C ILE A 85 -15.82 14.31 3.34
N PHE A 86 -16.74 13.41 3.01
CA PHE A 86 -17.01 13.07 1.62
C PHE A 86 -17.71 14.19 0.86
N THR A 87 -18.63 14.93 1.49
CA THR A 87 -19.25 16.11 0.88
C THR A 87 -18.23 17.21 0.57
N GLU A 88 -17.15 17.31 1.36
CA GLU A 88 -16.08 18.29 1.14
C GLU A 88 -15.15 17.89 -0.02
N ILE A 89 -14.85 16.60 -0.18
CA ILE A 89 -13.79 16.14 -1.08
C ILE A 89 -14.29 15.48 -2.38
N LEU A 90 -15.57 15.15 -2.49
CA LEU A 90 -16.16 14.44 -3.63
C LEU A 90 -17.18 15.31 -4.37
N SER A 91 -17.26 15.15 -5.68
CA SER A 91 -18.34 15.75 -6.48
C SER A 91 -19.69 15.03 -6.25
N PRO A 92 -20.83 15.65 -6.57
CA PRO A 92 -22.14 15.01 -6.43
C PRO A 92 -22.24 13.63 -7.11
N GLY A 93 -21.78 13.51 -8.35
CA GLY A 93 -21.77 12.22 -9.07
C GLY A 93 -20.78 11.18 -8.51
N GLN A 94 -19.76 11.60 -7.77
CA GLN A 94 -18.91 10.69 -7.01
C GLN A 94 -19.61 10.20 -5.73
N LEU A 95 -20.34 11.09 -5.04
CA LEU A 95 -21.09 10.75 -3.82
C LEU A 95 -22.16 9.69 -4.06
N GLU A 96 -22.82 9.70 -5.23
CA GLU A 96 -23.81 8.68 -5.61
C GLU A 96 -23.24 7.26 -5.63
N ARG A 97 -21.92 7.13 -5.86
CA ARG A 97 -21.19 5.86 -5.87
C ARG A 97 -20.58 5.51 -4.52
N VAL A 98 -20.83 6.27 -3.45
CA VAL A 98 -20.34 6.01 -2.10
C VAL A 98 -21.47 5.61 -1.17
N LYS A 99 -21.44 4.36 -0.72
CA LYS A 99 -22.32 3.83 0.33
C LYS A 99 -21.61 3.88 1.68
N ILE A 100 -21.99 4.81 2.54
CA ILE A 100 -21.48 4.88 3.92
C ILE A 100 -22.17 3.81 4.77
N LYS A 101 -21.39 2.92 5.37
CA LYS A 101 -21.89 1.86 6.27
C LYS A 101 -21.26 1.99 7.64
N LYS A 102 -22.10 2.16 8.66
CA LYS A 102 -21.66 2.07 10.06
C LYS A 102 -21.13 0.65 10.29
N CYS A 103 -19.89 0.54 10.75
CA CYS A 103 -19.22 -0.72 10.97
C CYS A 103 -18.17 -0.55 12.07
N ASP A 104 -18.32 -1.31 13.16
CA ASP A 104 -17.20 -1.69 14.01
C ASP A 104 -16.44 -2.84 13.36
N LEU A 105 -15.20 -2.58 12.94
CA LEU A 105 -14.37 -3.59 12.26
C LEU A 105 -14.04 -4.79 13.17
N GLY A 106 -14.13 -4.61 14.50
CA GLY A 106 -14.00 -5.69 15.46
C GLY A 106 -15.21 -6.62 15.53
N ASN A 107 -16.37 -6.18 15.05
CA ASN A 107 -17.60 -6.96 15.01
C ASN A 107 -17.68 -7.71 13.68
N GLN A 108 -17.46 -9.03 13.72
CA GLN A 108 -17.44 -9.89 12.54
C GLN A 108 -18.74 -9.84 11.72
N LYS A 109 -19.91 -9.70 12.36
CA LYS A 109 -21.19 -9.63 11.64
C LYS A 109 -21.34 -8.31 10.89
N GLU A 110 -20.95 -7.19 11.53
CA GLU A 110 -20.96 -5.88 10.88
C GLU A 110 -19.95 -5.80 9.73
N LEU A 111 -18.75 -6.37 9.92
CA LEU A 111 -17.73 -6.45 8.89
C LEU A 111 -18.19 -7.30 7.69
N ALA A 112 -18.75 -8.48 7.95
CA ALA A 112 -19.31 -9.34 6.90
C ALA A 112 -20.43 -8.64 6.13
N ALA A 113 -21.35 -7.99 6.85
CA ALA A 113 -22.40 -7.20 6.21
C ALA A 113 -21.80 -6.05 5.38
N ALA A 114 -20.75 -5.38 5.84
CA ALA A 114 -20.09 -4.32 5.09
C ALA A 114 -19.44 -4.83 3.80
N CYS A 115 -19.05 -6.09 3.75
CA CYS A 115 -18.42 -6.73 2.59
C CYS A 115 -19.39 -7.47 1.66
N GLU A 116 -20.69 -7.46 1.95
CA GLU A 116 -21.70 -8.11 1.13
C GLU A 116 -21.74 -7.52 -0.28
N GLY A 117 -21.56 -8.39 -1.29
CA GLY A 117 -21.54 -8.00 -2.71
C GLY A 117 -20.30 -7.23 -3.15
N ALA A 118 -19.25 -7.16 -2.33
CA ALA A 118 -18.00 -6.51 -2.70
C ALA A 118 -17.05 -7.45 -3.46
N ASP A 119 -16.36 -6.91 -4.45
CA ASP A 119 -15.37 -7.59 -5.28
C ASP A 119 -13.97 -7.57 -4.64
N ALA A 120 -13.69 -6.53 -3.87
CA ALA A 120 -12.41 -6.34 -3.19
C ALA A 120 -12.54 -5.45 -1.94
N ALA A 121 -11.48 -5.42 -1.14
CA ALA A 121 -11.35 -4.58 0.04
C ALA A 121 -9.97 -3.93 0.16
N ILE A 122 -9.94 -2.71 0.70
CA ILE A 122 -8.72 -2.02 1.11
C ILE A 122 -8.79 -1.71 2.60
N TRP A 123 -7.80 -2.18 3.35
CA TRP A 123 -7.66 -1.90 4.78
C TRP A 123 -6.78 -0.67 5.00
N CYS A 124 -7.38 0.44 5.43
CA CYS A 124 -6.70 1.66 5.86
C CYS A 124 -6.91 1.98 7.34
N ALA A 125 -7.56 1.07 8.08
CA ALA A 125 -7.88 1.27 9.49
C ALA A 125 -6.66 1.00 10.38
N SER A 126 -6.68 1.63 11.54
CA SER A 126 -5.70 1.43 12.61
C SER A 126 -6.44 1.62 13.93
N GLY A 127 -6.30 0.65 14.84
CA GLY A 127 -6.81 0.73 16.22
C GLY A 127 -6.15 1.85 17.03
N PHE A 128 -4.99 2.33 16.56
CA PHE A 128 -4.33 3.53 17.07
C PHE A 128 -4.94 4.77 16.40
N SER A 129 -6.05 5.26 16.92
CA SER A 129 -6.63 6.54 16.48
C SER A 129 -5.78 7.72 16.95
N ASP A 130 -5.70 8.78 16.14
CA ASP A 130 -5.27 10.14 16.55
C ASP A 130 -6.16 10.58 17.73
N GLN A 131 -5.68 10.43 18.97
CA GLN A 131 -6.40 10.86 20.16
C GLN A 131 -5.62 11.97 20.85
N SER A 132 -6.19 13.15 20.84
CA SER A 132 -5.68 14.40 21.42
C SER A 132 -5.72 14.46 22.95
N SER A 133 -6.06 13.36 23.65
CA SER A 133 -6.18 13.36 25.12
C SER A 133 -5.13 12.47 25.81
N PRO A 134 -4.33 13.02 26.74
CA PRO A 134 -3.38 12.27 27.57
C PRO A 134 -4.02 11.15 28.40
N ILE A 135 -5.27 11.33 28.81
CA ILE A 135 -6.03 10.37 29.64
C ILE A 135 -6.37 9.11 28.84
N ASN A 136 -6.71 9.26 27.57
CA ASN A 136 -7.01 8.10 26.71
C ASN A 136 -5.75 7.34 26.30
N ARG A 137 -4.58 8.00 26.25
CA ARG A 137 -3.28 7.31 26.13
C ARG A 137 -3.03 6.43 27.35
N ALA A 138 -3.23 6.95 28.57
CA ALA A 138 -3.06 6.20 29.81
C ALA A 138 -4.04 5.01 29.94
N LEU A 139 -5.29 5.16 29.49
CA LEU A 139 -6.27 4.08 29.47
C LEU A 139 -5.98 3.01 28.42
N ALA A 140 -5.42 3.39 27.27
CA ALA A 140 -4.92 2.43 26.28
C ALA A 140 -3.70 1.65 26.82
N LEU A 141 -2.80 2.32 27.55
CA LEU A 141 -1.71 1.71 28.32
C LEU A 141 -2.23 0.66 29.31
N PHE A 142 -3.27 0.99 30.09
CA PHE A 142 -3.88 0.06 31.05
C PHE A 142 -4.52 -1.17 30.37
N LYS A 143 -5.14 -1.02 29.20
CA LYS A 143 -5.77 -2.15 28.49
C LYS A 143 -4.77 -3.06 27.76
N VAL A 144 -3.70 -2.50 27.21
CA VAL A 144 -2.64 -3.26 26.52
C VAL A 144 -1.75 -4.00 27.51
N ALA A 145 -1.45 -3.42 28.68
CA ALA A 145 -0.58 -4.05 29.67
C ALA A 145 -1.18 -5.27 30.39
N PHE A 146 -2.51 -5.42 30.42
CA PHE A 146 -3.18 -6.41 31.29
C PHE A 146 -4.14 -7.38 30.59
N THR A 147 -4.23 -7.38 29.25
CA THR A 147 -5.10 -8.33 28.55
C THR A 147 -4.35 -9.06 27.43
N PRO A 148 -4.04 -10.36 27.56
CA PRO A 148 -3.48 -11.19 26.49
C PRO A 148 -4.58 -11.54 25.48
N LYS A 149 -5.22 -10.52 24.92
CA LYS A 149 -6.24 -10.65 23.89
C LYS A 149 -5.60 -10.23 22.58
N GLU A 150 -5.75 -11.06 21.56
CA GLU A 150 -5.41 -10.69 20.19
C GLU A 150 -5.88 -9.26 19.91
N SER A 151 -5.00 -8.42 19.38
CA SER A 151 -5.38 -7.04 19.10
C SER A 151 -6.57 -7.03 18.14
N LEU A 152 -7.51 -6.10 18.35
CA LEU A 152 -8.71 -5.97 17.54
C LEU A 152 -8.38 -5.91 16.04
N ASP A 153 -7.27 -5.26 15.70
CA ASP A 153 -6.79 -5.09 14.33
C ASP A 153 -6.40 -6.44 13.68
N ILE A 154 -5.71 -7.33 14.40
CA ILE A 154 -5.28 -8.63 13.86
C ILE A 154 -6.52 -9.50 13.58
N ALA A 155 -7.45 -9.58 14.53
CA ALA A 155 -8.68 -10.35 14.37
C ALA A 155 -9.54 -9.82 13.22
N ALA A 156 -9.67 -8.49 13.11
CA ALA A 156 -10.45 -7.85 12.05
C ALA A 156 -9.81 -8.04 10.66
N ILE A 157 -8.48 -7.94 10.54
CA ILE A 157 -7.77 -8.23 9.28
C ILE A 157 -7.93 -9.70 8.88
N ARG A 158 -7.81 -10.65 9.83
CA ARG A 158 -8.07 -12.07 9.57
C ARG A 158 -9.49 -12.29 9.05
N ASN A 159 -10.48 -11.71 9.72
CA ASN A 159 -11.88 -11.86 9.34
C ASN A 159 -12.15 -11.24 7.96
N LEU A 160 -11.55 -10.10 7.65
CA LEU A 160 -11.63 -9.50 6.32
C LEU A 160 -11.05 -10.45 5.25
N GLY A 161 -9.84 -10.97 5.46
CA GLY A 161 -9.23 -11.93 4.54
C GLY A 161 -10.11 -13.18 4.36
N ALA A 162 -10.63 -13.75 5.45
CA ALA A 162 -11.52 -14.91 5.39
C ALA A 162 -12.81 -14.66 4.59
N ILE A 163 -13.36 -13.44 4.60
CA ILE A 163 -14.53 -13.07 3.79
C ILE A 163 -14.20 -13.09 2.28
N PHE A 164 -12.97 -12.79 1.88
CA PHE A 164 -12.55 -12.74 0.48
C PHE A 164 -11.83 -14.01 0.01
N ALA A 165 -11.45 -14.90 0.93
CA ALA A 165 -10.79 -16.17 0.63
C ALA A 165 -11.52 -16.97 -0.47
N GLY A 166 -10.79 -17.39 -1.49
CA GLY A 166 -11.30 -18.18 -2.61
C GLY A 166 -12.24 -17.44 -3.58
N LYS A 167 -12.55 -16.15 -3.37
CA LYS A 167 -13.25 -15.36 -4.40
C LYS A 167 -12.28 -14.95 -5.51
N GLU A 168 -12.79 -14.43 -6.61
CA GLU A 168 -11.99 -13.67 -7.58
C GLU A 168 -12.17 -12.17 -7.35
N ASN A 169 -11.20 -11.35 -7.78
CA ASN A 169 -11.38 -9.90 -7.84
C ASN A 169 -12.16 -9.56 -9.12
N GLY A 170 -13.42 -9.16 -8.96
CA GLY A 170 -14.31 -8.80 -10.07
C GLY A 170 -13.92 -7.54 -10.85
N LEU A 171 -12.99 -6.72 -10.34
CA LEU A 171 -12.44 -5.56 -11.06
C LEU A 171 -11.30 -5.94 -12.00
N CYS A 172 -10.46 -6.89 -11.59
CA CYS A 172 -9.29 -7.32 -12.36
C CYS A 172 -8.92 -8.75 -11.97
N PRO A 173 -9.23 -9.74 -12.81
CA PRO A 173 -8.86 -11.14 -12.56
C PRO A 173 -7.36 -11.31 -12.29
N GLY A 174 -7.02 -12.08 -11.27
CA GLY A 174 -5.63 -12.30 -10.84
C GLY A 174 -5.04 -11.19 -9.96
N ALA A 175 -5.69 -10.02 -9.83
CA ALA A 175 -5.26 -8.98 -8.89
C ALA A 175 -5.67 -9.33 -7.44
N PRO A 176 -4.98 -8.75 -6.43
CA PRO A 176 -5.38 -8.82 -5.03
C PRO A 176 -6.85 -8.50 -4.80
N GLN A 177 -7.47 -9.25 -3.91
CA GLN A 177 -8.81 -8.98 -3.39
C GLN A 177 -8.75 -8.15 -2.12
N VAL A 178 -7.67 -8.31 -1.33
CA VAL A 178 -7.46 -7.56 -0.09
C VAL A 178 -6.13 -6.81 -0.19
N VAL A 179 -6.19 -5.49 -0.17
CA VAL A 179 -4.99 -4.64 -0.09
C VAL A 179 -4.87 -4.09 1.32
N LEU A 180 -3.77 -4.42 2.00
CA LEU A 180 -3.49 -3.98 3.36
C LEU A 180 -2.51 -2.79 3.36
N CYS A 181 -2.95 -1.64 3.89
CA CYS A 181 -2.05 -0.54 4.23
C CYS A 181 -1.36 -0.83 5.57
N SER A 182 -0.18 -1.43 5.52
CA SER A 182 0.67 -1.71 6.68
C SER A 182 1.63 -0.53 6.95
N SER A 183 2.87 -0.80 7.35
CA SER A 183 3.94 0.16 7.59
C SER A 183 5.28 -0.46 7.22
N ALA A 184 6.21 0.33 6.67
CA ALA A 184 7.61 -0.07 6.67
C ALA A 184 8.12 -0.12 8.12
N GLY A 185 9.14 -0.93 8.36
CA GLY A 185 9.77 -1.10 9.67
C GLY A 185 9.20 -2.23 10.52
N VAL A 186 8.14 -2.91 10.11
CA VAL A 186 7.39 -3.82 10.99
C VAL A 186 8.17 -5.06 11.42
N THR A 187 9.21 -5.45 10.68
CA THR A 187 10.06 -6.61 11.04
C THR A 187 11.35 -6.22 11.77
N ARG A 188 11.72 -4.93 11.72
CA ARG A 188 13.01 -4.43 12.19
C ARG A 188 13.22 -4.51 13.70
N PRO A 189 12.21 -4.33 14.57
CA PRO A 189 12.38 -4.52 16.01
C PRO A 189 12.93 -5.90 16.36
N ASP A 190 12.48 -6.93 15.62
CA ASP A 190 12.83 -8.33 15.84
C ASP A 190 14.04 -8.80 15.00
N TRP A 191 14.72 -7.90 14.28
CA TRP A 191 15.94 -8.27 13.57
C TRP A 191 17.04 -8.71 14.55
N PRO A 192 17.86 -9.71 14.18
CA PRO A 192 19.09 -10.03 14.89
C PRO A 192 20.01 -8.81 15.05
N GLU A 193 20.74 -8.73 16.17
CA GLU A 193 21.57 -7.56 16.50
C GLU A 193 22.70 -7.31 15.48
N ASP A 194 23.30 -8.36 14.93
CA ASP A 194 24.28 -8.26 13.85
C ASP A 194 23.68 -7.63 12.58
N LYS A 195 22.43 -7.97 12.25
CA LYS A 195 21.70 -7.34 11.15
C LYS A 195 21.39 -5.87 11.43
N LYS A 196 21.00 -5.53 12.66
CA LYS A 196 20.76 -4.13 13.06
C LYS A 196 22.04 -3.29 12.95
N LEU A 197 23.18 -3.83 13.41
CA LEU A 197 24.49 -3.20 13.28
C LEU A 197 24.93 -3.04 11.82
N LYS A 198 24.57 -3.99 10.95
CA LYS A 198 24.84 -3.92 9.50
C LYS A 198 24.01 -2.85 8.79
N TYR A 199 22.80 -2.56 9.26
CA TYR A 199 21.84 -1.65 8.62
C TYR A 199 21.30 -0.57 9.58
N PRO A 200 22.17 0.26 10.17
CA PRO A 200 21.76 1.20 11.23
C PRO A 200 20.72 2.22 10.75
N GLY A 201 20.86 2.71 9.51
CA GLY A 201 19.92 3.69 8.95
C GLY A 201 18.51 3.14 8.71
N ALA A 202 18.34 1.81 8.71
CA ALA A 202 17.02 1.18 8.68
C ALA A 202 16.54 0.78 10.09
N ALA A 203 17.45 0.27 10.92
CA ALA A 203 17.16 -0.35 12.21
C ALA A 203 17.01 0.64 13.37
N ASP A 204 17.70 1.76 13.35
CA ASP A 204 17.78 2.68 14.50
C ASP A 204 16.98 3.98 14.29
N ILE A 205 16.02 3.96 13.37
CA ILE A 205 15.05 5.05 13.25
C ILE A 205 14.12 5.08 14.47
N PRO A 206 13.64 6.25 14.94
CA PRO A 206 12.94 6.38 16.22
C PRO A 206 11.77 5.43 16.42
N ILE A 207 10.92 5.27 15.40
CA ILE A 207 9.73 4.41 15.49
C ILE A 207 10.09 2.92 15.62
N VAL A 208 11.24 2.50 15.08
CA VAL A 208 11.74 1.13 15.17
C VAL A 208 12.46 0.92 16.50
N ARG A 209 13.39 1.82 16.85
CA ARG A 209 14.15 1.77 18.11
C ARG A 209 13.21 1.73 19.33
N LEU A 210 12.23 2.63 19.37
CA LEU A 210 11.37 2.81 20.53
C LEU A 210 10.13 1.92 20.50
N ASN A 211 9.65 1.55 19.30
CA ASN A 211 8.46 0.74 19.04
C ASN A 211 7.33 0.94 20.09
N PRO A 212 6.84 2.17 20.26
CA PRO A 212 5.94 2.52 21.35
C PRO A 212 4.70 1.62 21.32
N LEU A 213 4.40 1.01 22.46
CA LEU A 213 3.26 0.09 22.64
C LEU A 213 3.29 -1.15 21.71
N GLY A 214 4.44 -1.50 21.13
CA GLY A 214 4.58 -2.65 20.24
C GLY A 214 3.81 -2.51 18.92
N ILE A 215 3.51 -1.28 18.49
CA ILE A 215 2.66 -1.01 17.32
C ILE A 215 3.14 -1.68 16.03
N LEU A 216 4.45 -1.77 15.83
CA LEU A 216 5.03 -2.43 14.66
C LEU A 216 4.80 -3.94 14.68
N GLY A 217 4.89 -4.56 15.86
CA GLY A 217 4.59 -5.98 16.05
C GLY A 217 3.13 -6.32 15.78
N VAL A 218 2.19 -5.47 16.23
CA VAL A 218 0.76 -5.63 15.91
C VAL A 218 0.51 -5.58 14.40
N LYS A 219 1.17 -4.68 13.68
CA LYS A 219 1.09 -4.62 12.21
C LYS A 219 1.67 -5.87 11.56
N ALA A 220 2.86 -6.32 11.98
CA ALA A 220 3.47 -7.56 11.47
C ALA A 220 2.56 -8.77 11.66
N GLN A 221 1.95 -8.91 12.85
CA GLN A 221 0.99 -9.97 13.16
C GLN A 221 -0.29 -9.86 12.31
N GLY A 222 -0.77 -8.64 12.05
CA GLY A 222 -1.92 -8.40 11.16
C GLY A 222 -1.64 -8.80 9.71
N GLU A 223 -0.44 -8.50 9.21
CA GLU A 223 -0.02 -8.98 7.89
C GLU A 223 -0.01 -10.51 7.85
N GLU A 224 0.59 -11.17 8.83
CA GLU A 224 0.66 -12.62 8.89
C GLU A 224 -0.73 -13.27 9.01
N ALA A 225 -1.62 -12.65 9.78
CA ALA A 225 -3.01 -13.08 9.88
C ALA A 225 -3.72 -13.01 8.52
N LEU A 226 -3.44 -11.99 7.69
CA LEU A 226 -3.98 -11.91 6.33
C LEU A 226 -3.42 -13.02 5.43
N ARG A 227 -2.10 -13.26 5.46
CA ARG A 227 -1.45 -14.28 4.60
C ARG A 227 -2.06 -15.66 4.78
N ARG A 228 -2.47 -16.00 6.00
CA ARG A 228 -3.05 -17.31 6.37
C ARG A 228 -4.52 -17.50 5.97
N THR A 229 -5.18 -16.49 5.42
CA THR A 229 -6.63 -16.55 5.14
C THR A 229 -6.97 -17.25 3.82
N GLY A 230 -6.02 -17.34 2.88
CA GLY A 230 -6.27 -17.85 1.53
C GLY A 230 -6.92 -16.83 0.58
N ALA A 231 -7.10 -15.57 0.99
CA ALA A 231 -7.43 -14.49 0.04
C ALA A 231 -6.21 -14.13 -0.80
N ALA A 232 -6.42 -13.78 -2.08
CA ALA A 232 -5.38 -13.09 -2.83
C ALA A 232 -5.20 -11.69 -2.24
N TYR A 233 -3.98 -11.34 -1.84
CA TYR A 233 -3.72 -10.10 -1.11
C TYR A 233 -2.52 -9.32 -1.69
N ALA A 234 -2.41 -8.06 -1.31
CA ALA A 234 -1.16 -7.30 -1.37
C ALA A 234 -0.96 -6.54 -0.06
N VAL A 235 0.26 -6.57 0.48
CA VAL A 235 0.63 -5.79 1.66
C VAL A 235 1.54 -4.65 1.21
N VAL A 236 1.03 -3.42 1.32
CA VAL A 236 1.79 -2.22 1.02
C VAL A 236 2.30 -1.63 2.33
N ARG A 237 3.60 -1.35 2.40
CA ARG A 237 4.28 -0.77 3.58
C ARG A 237 4.79 0.65 3.26
N PRO A 238 3.93 1.69 3.29
CA PRO A 238 4.38 3.07 3.07
C PRO A 238 5.41 3.51 4.12
N CYS A 239 6.36 4.35 3.72
CA CYS A 239 7.34 4.96 4.62
C CYS A 239 6.96 6.41 4.96
N GLY A 240 7.10 6.81 6.24
CA GLY A 240 7.12 8.23 6.65
C GLY A 240 5.97 9.09 6.11
N LEU A 241 4.71 8.69 6.34
CA LEU A 241 3.53 9.40 5.81
C LEU A 241 3.49 10.88 6.23
N ASN A 242 3.70 11.77 5.26
CA ASN A 242 3.71 13.22 5.47
C ASN A 242 2.86 13.94 4.42
N ASP A 243 1.85 14.70 4.87
CA ASP A 243 0.93 15.42 3.96
C ASP A 243 1.62 16.57 3.21
N GLN A 244 2.76 17.05 3.71
CA GLN A 244 3.58 18.10 3.09
C GLN A 244 4.61 17.54 2.10
N HIS A 245 4.83 16.22 2.06
CA HIS A 245 5.72 15.63 1.06
C HIS A 245 5.12 15.85 -0.34
N PRO A 246 5.89 16.40 -1.31
CA PRO A 246 5.36 16.64 -2.64
C PRO A 246 4.89 15.35 -3.32
N ALA A 247 3.92 15.49 -4.22
CA ALA A 247 3.47 14.38 -5.04
C ALA A 247 4.64 13.80 -5.86
N GLY A 248 4.68 12.48 -5.96
CA GLY A 248 5.79 11.81 -6.62
C GLY A 248 5.46 10.40 -7.09
N ARG A 249 6.46 9.79 -7.71
CA ARG A 249 6.41 8.39 -8.16
C ARG A 249 6.74 7.47 -6.99
N PRO A 250 5.86 6.52 -6.64
CA PRO A 250 6.22 5.46 -5.71
C PRO A 250 7.35 4.59 -6.26
N VAL A 251 8.38 4.37 -5.44
CA VAL A 251 9.46 3.40 -5.66
C VAL A 251 9.21 2.24 -4.71
N LEU A 252 9.15 1.03 -5.25
CA LEU A 252 8.84 -0.18 -4.52
C LEU A 252 10.14 -0.94 -4.18
N SER A 253 10.22 -1.49 -2.97
CA SER A 253 11.35 -2.31 -2.54
C SER A 253 10.89 -3.47 -1.64
N GLN A 254 11.78 -4.42 -1.38
CA GLN A 254 11.56 -5.54 -0.47
C GLN A 254 12.72 -5.71 0.50
N GLY A 255 12.47 -6.45 1.57
CA GLY A 255 13.45 -6.75 2.62
C GLY A 255 13.28 -5.91 3.88
N ASP A 256 12.28 -5.03 3.91
CA ASP A 256 12.03 -4.09 5.00
C ASP A 256 13.23 -3.17 5.26
N MET A 257 13.88 -2.70 4.19
CA MET A 257 15.06 -1.82 4.21
C MET A 257 14.71 -0.34 4.03
N ALA A 258 13.53 -0.03 3.49
CA ALA A 258 13.20 1.33 3.09
C ALA A 258 13.05 2.30 4.26
N VAL A 259 13.74 3.43 4.16
CA VAL A 259 13.50 4.61 5.00
C VAL A 259 13.32 5.79 4.06
N GLY A 260 12.25 6.55 4.28
CA GLY A 260 11.90 7.65 3.39
C GLY A 260 10.56 8.27 3.73
N ARG A 261 10.01 9.00 2.77
CA ARG A 261 8.70 9.67 2.89
C ARG A 261 7.82 9.34 1.71
N THR A 262 6.52 9.38 1.96
CA THR A 262 5.49 9.46 0.93
C THR A 262 4.34 10.31 1.43
N SER A 263 3.63 10.97 0.51
CA SER A 263 2.39 11.64 0.86
C SER A 263 1.27 10.62 1.10
N ARG A 264 0.27 10.98 1.92
CA ARG A 264 -0.93 10.13 2.10
C ARG A 264 -1.73 9.97 0.81
N ARG A 265 -1.67 10.96 -0.09
CA ARG A 265 -2.29 10.91 -1.41
C ARG A 265 -1.59 9.90 -2.31
N ASP A 266 -0.26 9.88 -2.32
CA ASP A 266 0.50 8.90 -3.12
C ASP A 266 0.36 7.48 -2.57
N ALA A 267 0.37 7.32 -1.23
CA ALA A 267 0.07 6.05 -0.60
C ALA A 267 -1.34 5.55 -0.98
N ALA A 268 -2.35 6.43 -0.94
CA ALA A 268 -3.71 6.08 -1.35
C ALA A 268 -3.82 5.69 -2.83
N SER A 269 -3.13 6.43 -3.71
CA SER A 269 -3.10 6.14 -5.14
C SER A 269 -2.47 4.78 -5.44
N LEU A 270 -1.37 4.45 -4.74
CA LEU A 270 -0.71 3.15 -4.81
C LEU A 270 -1.60 2.02 -4.28
N LEU A 271 -2.22 2.19 -3.10
CA LEU A 271 -3.14 1.21 -2.52
C LEU A 271 -4.31 0.88 -3.45
N ALA A 272 -4.93 1.91 -4.01
CA ALA A 272 -6.02 1.74 -4.97
C ALA A 272 -5.56 1.08 -6.28
N ALA A 273 -4.32 1.33 -6.71
CA ALA A 273 -3.78 0.72 -7.94
C ALA A 273 -3.59 -0.79 -7.80
N MET A 274 -3.26 -1.30 -6.60
CA MET A 274 -2.99 -2.73 -6.40
C MET A 274 -4.21 -3.62 -6.72
N LEU A 275 -5.43 -3.11 -6.63
CA LEU A 275 -6.64 -3.86 -7.03
C LEU A 275 -6.75 -4.08 -8.55
N PHE A 276 -5.88 -3.46 -9.34
CA PHE A 276 -5.85 -3.53 -10.80
C PHE A 276 -4.51 -4.08 -11.33
N GLU A 277 -3.67 -4.61 -10.45
CA GLU A 277 -2.34 -5.09 -10.79
C GLU A 277 -2.20 -6.56 -10.40
N PRO A 278 -2.38 -7.51 -11.33
CA PRO A 278 -2.21 -8.94 -11.07
C PRO A 278 -0.84 -9.28 -10.44
N GLY A 279 0.20 -8.55 -10.86
CA GLY A 279 1.56 -8.69 -10.32
C GLY A 279 1.68 -8.37 -8.83
N ALA A 280 0.69 -7.74 -8.19
CA ALA A 280 0.71 -7.44 -6.76
C ALA A 280 0.25 -8.62 -5.87
N ALA A 281 -0.44 -9.61 -6.44
CA ALA A 281 -0.99 -10.73 -5.68
C ALA A 281 0.10 -11.54 -4.96
N GLY A 282 -0.12 -11.79 -3.68
CA GLY A 282 0.77 -12.54 -2.80
C GLY A 282 2.07 -11.81 -2.45
N LYS A 283 2.15 -10.48 -2.62
CA LYS A 283 3.38 -9.71 -2.37
C LYS A 283 3.26 -8.74 -1.21
N THR A 284 4.33 -8.66 -0.43
CA THR A 284 4.61 -7.60 0.54
C THR A 284 5.77 -6.74 0.07
N PHE A 285 5.60 -5.42 0.10
CA PHE A 285 6.66 -4.49 -0.33
C PHE A 285 6.55 -3.12 0.34
N GLU A 286 7.68 -2.43 0.47
CA GLU A 286 7.75 -1.06 0.95
C GLU A 286 7.59 -0.05 -0.18
N ALA A 287 7.14 1.16 0.17
CA ALA A 287 7.04 2.26 -0.77
C ALA A 287 7.51 3.59 -0.17
N ILE A 288 8.41 4.26 -0.89
CA ILE A 288 8.74 5.68 -0.75
C ILE A 288 8.27 6.43 -2.01
N ALA A 289 8.13 7.75 -1.96
CA ALA A 289 7.79 8.54 -3.15
C ALA A 289 8.93 9.49 -3.52
N VAL A 290 9.42 9.37 -4.76
CA VAL A 290 10.36 10.33 -5.35
C VAL A 290 9.57 11.50 -5.91
N ALA A 291 9.68 12.66 -5.25
CA ALA A 291 9.00 13.88 -5.60
C ALA A 291 9.30 14.33 -7.05
N GLY A 292 8.31 14.93 -7.71
CA GLY A 292 8.48 15.53 -9.04
C GLY A 292 8.46 14.54 -10.21
N LEU A 293 8.63 13.24 -9.97
CA LEU A 293 8.44 12.23 -11.00
C LEU A 293 6.95 11.86 -11.13
N PRO A 294 6.41 11.74 -12.36
CA PRO A 294 5.04 11.32 -12.56
C PRO A 294 4.87 9.85 -12.19
N LYS A 295 3.71 9.49 -11.62
CA LYS A 295 3.31 8.10 -11.40
C LYS A 295 3.29 7.33 -12.72
N PRO A 296 3.69 6.05 -12.74
CA PRO A 296 3.57 5.25 -13.94
C PRO A 296 2.09 4.97 -14.25
N ARG A 297 1.78 4.63 -15.50
CA ARG A 297 0.41 4.23 -15.88
C ARG A 297 0.01 2.89 -15.29
N SER A 298 0.99 2.03 -15.04
CA SER A 298 0.87 0.72 -14.39
C SER A 298 2.13 0.45 -13.56
N TYR A 299 2.00 -0.37 -12.53
CA TYR A 299 3.09 -0.87 -11.69
C TYR A 299 3.57 -2.27 -12.10
N ALA A 300 3.07 -2.84 -13.20
CA ALA A 300 3.36 -4.22 -13.62
C ALA A 300 4.86 -4.55 -13.66
N ASP A 301 5.67 -3.66 -14.25
CA ASP A 301 7.13 -3.85 -14.35
C ASP A 301 7.83 -3.80 -12.99
N GLN A 302 7.37 -2.93 -12.09
CA GLN A 302 7.93 -2.83 -10.74
C GLN A 302 7.57 -4.07 -9.94
N LEU A 303 6.28 -4.47 -9.96
CA LEU A 303 5.75 -5.61 -9.22
C LEU A 303 6.28 -6.95 -9.76
N GLY A 304 6.49 -7.07 -11.07
CA GLY A 304 7.07 -8.26 -11.71
C GLY A 304 8.53 -8.51 -11.33
N ARG A 305 9.22 -7.51 -10.77
CA ARG A 305 10.59 -7.65 -10.23
C ARG A 305 10.62 -7.98 -8.75
N LEU A 306 9.47 -7.98 -8.08
CA LEU A 306 9.36 -8.32 -6.66
C LEU A 306 9.07 -9.82 -6.51
N LEU A 307 9.60 -10.40 -5.45
CA LEU A 307 9.36 -11.79 -5.08
C LEU A 307 7.99 -11.94 -4.39
N PRO A 308 7.29 -13.08 -4.56
CA PRO A 308 6.14 -13.42 -3.75
C PRO A 308 6.53 -13.64 -2.28
N ASP A 309 5.56 -13.46 -1.38
CA ASP A 309 5.75 -13.78 0.02
C ASP A 309 6.07 -15.27 0.19
N GLY A 310 6.97 -15.60 1.12
CA GLY A 310 7.50 -16.94 1.31
C GLY A 310 8.88 -17.14 0.65
N GLU A 311 9.23 -16.30 -0.34
CA GLU A 311 10.57 -16.27 -0.91
C GLU A 311 11.46 -15.24 -0.20
N ALA A 312 12.70 -15.65 0.10
CA ALA A 312 13.67 -14.77 0.75
C ALA A 312 14.39 -13.90 -0.28
N VAL A 313 14.44 -12.59 -0.03
CA VAL A 313 15.25 -11.67 -0.83
C VAL A 313 16.74 -12.00 -0.62
N PRO A 314 17.52 -12.25 -1.70
CA PRO A 314 18.94 -12.56 -1.57
C PRO A 314 19.72 -11.47 -0.85
N GLU A 315 20.72 -11.85 -0.05
CA GLU A 315 21.48 -10.90 0.78
C GLU A 315 22.17 -9.80 -0.05
N ALA A 316 22.72 -10.14 -1.22
CA ALA A 316 23.32 -9.16 -2.13
C ALA A 316 22.29 -8.13 -2.63
N ALA A 317 21.05 -8.56 -2.89
CA ALA A 317 19.96 -7.67 -3.29
C ALA A 317 19.51 -6.78 -2.12
N LEU A 318 19.49 -7.31 -0.89
CA LEU A 318 19.23 -6.52 0.32
C LEU A 318 20.28 -5.42 0.53
N LEU A 319 21.56 -5.76 0.37
CA LEU A 319 22.66 -4.80 0.51
C LEU A 319 22.57 -3.70 -0.55
N ALA A 320 22.36 -4.06 -1.82
CA ALA A 320 22.20 -3.09 -2.90
C ALA A 320 20.96 -2.20 -2.69
N THR A 321 19.84 -2.79 -2.26
CA THR A 321 18.60 -2.07 -1.95
C THR A 321 18.83 -1.08 -0.81
N TYR A 322 19.47 -1.51 0.28
CA TYR A 322 19.82 -0.63 1.40
C TYR A 322 20.69 0.53 0.93
N ALA A 323 21.81 0.26 0.23
CA ALA A 323 22.73 1.27 -0.24
C ALA A 323 22.07 2.31 -1.18
N LEU A 324 21.14 1.88 -2.03
CA LEU A 324 20.36 2.78 -2.87
C LEU A 324 19.38 3.62 -2.05
N LEU A 325 18.62 2.99 -1.14
CA LEU A 325 17.59 3.69 -0.37
C LEU A 325 18.19 4.68 0.64
N GLN A 326 19.40 4.44 1.15
CA GLN A 326 20.09 5.42 1.99
C GLN A 326 20.39 6.73 1.25
N GLN A 327 20.58 6.71 -0.07
CA GLN A 327 20.74 7.92 -0.89
C GLN A 327 19.42 8.68 -1.11
N LEU A 328 18.28 8.04 -0.83
CA LEU A 328 16.94 8.61 -1.00
C LEU A 328 16.30 9.00 0.34
N VAL A 329 17.05 8.89 1.45
CA VAL A 329 16.59 9.36 2.75
C VAL A 329 16.38 10.88 2.67
N PRO A 330 15.30 11.44 3.28
CA PRO A 330 15.09 12.88 3.30
C PRO A 330 16.15 13.62 4.13
N GLY A 331 16.26 14.92 3.90
CA GLY A 331 17.24 15.77 4.57
C GLY A 331 18.61 15.72 3.89
N GLU A 332 19.50 16.58 4.37
CA GLU A 332 20.85 16.76 3.82
C GLU A 332 21.88 15.90 4.56
N THR A 333 21.64 15.61 5.83
CA THR A 333 22.53 14.78 6.67
C THR A 333 22.48 13.31 6.28
N LEU A 334 21.36 12.84 5.72
CA LEU A 334 21.14 11.44 5.31
C LEU A 334 21.41 10.40 6.41
N ALA A 335 21.18 10.76 7.68
CA ALA A 335 21.45 9.93 8.85
C ALA A 335 20.17 9.67 9.67
N PRO A 336 19.22 8.87 9.15
CA PRO A 336 17.93 8.63 9.78
C PRO A 336 18.04 8.00 11.18
N GLU A 337 19.13 7.29 11.48
CA GLU A 337 19.46 6.71 12.80
C GLU A 337 19.75 7.76 13.87
N GLN A 338 20.14 8.97 13.48
CA GLN A 338 20.41 10.07 14.41
C GLN A 338 19.14 10.79 14.87
N LEU A 339 18.00 10.49 14.24
CA LEU A 339 16.74 11.13 14.58
C LEU A 339 16.32 10.82 16.03
N ALA A 340 15.72 11.84 16.63
CA ALA A 340 14.95 11.79 17.85
C ALA A 340 13.46 11.54 17.55
N MET A 341 12.69 11.10 18.55
CA MET A 341 11.27 10.80 18.36
C MET A 341 10.46 12.06 18.06
N GLY A 342 9.81 12.06 16.90
CA GLY A 342 9.04 13.20 16.42
C GLY A 342 9.89 14.36 15.90
N GLN A 343 11.19 14.16 15.70
CA GLN A 343 12.06 15.07 14.96
C GLN A 343 11.87 14.84 13.44
N THR A 344 11.90 15.92 12.66
CA THR A 344 11.97 15.82 11.19
C THR A 344 13.43 15.81 10.71
N TYR A 345 13.66 15.33 9.48
CA TYR A 345 14.97 15.37 8.85
C TYR A 345 15.51 16.81 8.75
N GLU A 346 14.66 17.77 8.41
CA GLU A 346 15.04 19.18 8.32
C GLU A 346 15.41 19.78 9.68
N GLN A 347 14.80 19.28 10.77
CA GLN A 347 15.19 19.68 12.13
C GLN A 347 16.57 19.11 12.48
N LEU A 348 16.83 17.84 12.12
CA LEU A 348 18.15 17.24 12.29
C LEU A 348 19.23 18.02 11.52
N ASP A 349 18.97 18.37 10.27
CA ASP A 349 19.89 19.16 9.43
C ASP A 349 20.21 20.54 10.06
N ARG A 350 19.24 21.14 10.76
CA ARG A 350 19.43 22.42 11.49
C ARG A 350 19.99 22.25 12.91
N GLY A 351 20.25 21.03 13.38
CA GLY A 351 20.67 20.76 14.76
C GLY A 351 19.60 21.03 15.83
N GLU A 352 18.32 21.07 15.42
CA GLU A 352 17.18 21.30 16.32
C GLU A 352 16.72 20.00 16.99
N GLN A 353 16.17 20.07 18.19
CA GLN A 353 15.65 18.88 18.89
C GLN A 353 14.28 18.43 18.36
N GLY A 354 13.98 17.15 18.58
CA GLY A 354 12.66 16.60 18.29
C GLY A 354 11.60 17.11 19.25
N ARG A 355 10.33 16.95 18.89
CA ARG A 355 9.19 17.39 19.72
C ARG A 355 9.19 16.75 21.11
N LEU A 356 9.76 15.56 21.27
CA LEU A 356 9.85 14.84 22.54
C LEU A 356 11.21 14.98 23.23
N GLY A 357 12.10 15.83 22.73
CA GLY A 357 13.42 16.06 23.29
C GLY A 357 14.55 15.62 22.36
N ALA A 358 15.76 15.57 22.93
CA ALA A 358 16.95 15.06 22.26
C ALA A 358 16.94 13.53 22.21
N ARG A 359 17.65 12.98 21.22
CA ARG A 359 17.81 11.53 21.07
C ARG A 359 18.38 10.92 22.35
N GLY A 360 17.74 9.85 22.83
CA GLY A 360 18.11 9.16 24.07
C GLY A 360 17.51 9.75 25.36
N ALA A 361 16.86 10.91 25.30
CA ALA A 361 16.13 11.53 26.42
C ALA A 361 14.60 11.54 26.24
N GLU A 362 14.11 10.82 25.22
CA GLU A 362 12.78 10.90 24.60
C GLU A 362 11.79 9.81 25.00
#